data_AF-A0A256GFV0-F1
#
_entry.id   AF-A0A256GFV0-F1
#
_cell.length_a   1.000
_cell.length_b   1.000
_cell.length_c   1.000
_cell.angle_alpha   90.00
_cell.angle_beta   90.00
_cell.angle_gamma   90.00
#
_symmetry.space_group_name_H-M   'P 1'
#
loop_
_entity.id
_entity.type
_entity.pdbx_description
1 polymer ?
#
loop_
_entity_poly.entity_id
_entity_poly.type
_entity_poly.pdbx_seq_one_letter_code
_entity_poly.pdbx_strand_id
1 'polypeptide(L)'
;MFRYLARRHDRKHIIKSLQRQKLIEHRSIKFKYDSSLTFAVHKKEAKSVDSIELELDENFNAQAFFSPILPPEPLSESTDQVVFQSDITTEEEENNIFECEITDSGTKEHAIVVFHHWYARNRYSAFAKFFAARGITVVEATLPYHFRRGSDDFSEEKLLNADINLTIRSMRQAVLDGRKLVRWLGKQGYYKISVVGMCIGGLVAGLIAAHEEKVRKAVLMVSPAKPAELVWTAETLRGLRSRIEPAMSLDELKSAWGLIDLENHLSRLTRPHLNIMFVLGKDDTIVCPNLSDRVVDVLEKGARRPEVLRLNCGHSSVGIFPFNLIAAHRVLRFLKDWPTLAELWDVRNFRYDFSELPSRRQRTKIRRFMNFSQ
;
A
#
# COMPACT_ATOMS: atom_id res chain seq x y z
N MET A 1 -2.17 25.99 -15.04
CA MET A 1 -3.03 26.21 -13.85
C MET A 1 -2.96 25.07 -12.84
N PHE A 2 -3.36 23.83 -13.17
CA PHE A 2 -3.41 22.72 -12.18
C PHE A 2 -2.08 22.36 -11.51
N ARG A 3 -0.95 22.37 -12.23
CA ARG A 3 0.38 22.14 -11.63
C ARG A 3 0.76 23.18 -10.58
N TYR A 4 0.35 24.44 -10.78
CA TYR A 4 0.57 25.50 -9.79
C TYR A 4 -0.29 25.27 -8.53
N LEU A 5 -1.56 24.91 -8.72
CA LEU A 5 -2.45 24.55 -7.60
C LEU A 5 -1.94 23.33 -6.83
N ALA A 6 -1.41 22.32 -7.53
CA ALA A 6 -0.78 21.14 -6.93
C ALA A 6 0.39 21.54 -6.03
N ARG A 7 1.36 22.30 -6.55
CA ARG A 7 2.51 22.78 -5.75
C ARG A 7 2.09 23.61 -4.54
N ARG A 8 1.09 24.48 -4.69
CA ARG A 8 0.53 25.25 -3.56
C ARG A 8 -0.11 24.35 -2.51
N HIS A 9 -0.83 23.31 -2.94
CA HIS A 9 -1.43 22.31 -2.06
C HIS A 9 -0.35 21.54 -1.29
N ASP A 10 0.65 21.00 -1.99
CA ASP A 10 1.77 20.28 -1.36
C ASP A 10 2.50 21.15 -0.34
N ARG A 11 2.85 22.38 -0.71
CA ARG A 11 3.52 23.31 0.21
C ARG A 11 2.67 23.58 1.46
N LYS A 12 1.35 23.74 1.33
CA LYS A 12 0.44 23.92 2.47
C LYS A 12 0.46 22.69 3.39
N HIS A 13 0.45 21.48 2.84
CA HIS A 13 0.48 20.24 3.62
C HIS A 13 1.83 20.01 4.28
N ILE A 14 2.95 20.29 3.60
CA ILE A 14 4.29 20.24 4.18
C ILE A 14 4.40 21.20 5.36
N ILE A 15 3.96 22.46 5.21
CA ILE A 15 3.99 23.45 6.31
C ILE A 15 3.16 22.96 7.50
N LYS A 16 1.97 22.41 7.27
CA LYS A 16 1.14 21.85 8.34
C LYS A 16 1.83 20.70 9.07
N SER A 17 2.47 19.79 8.34
CA SER A 17 3.22 18.67 8.93
C SER A 17 4.38 19.17 9.78
N LEU A 18 5.15 20.14 9.28
CA LEU A 18 6.27 20.74 10.03
C LEU A 18 5.78 21.50 11.28
N GLN A 19 4.67 22.24 11.18
CA GLN A 19 4.06 22.92 12.32
C GLN A 19 3.61 21.92 13.39
N ARG A 20 2.96 20.81 12.98
CA ARG A 20 2.61 19.72 13.90
C ARG A 20 3.86 19.17 14.59
N GLN A 21 4.89 18.82 13.83
CA GLN A 21 6.15 18.29 14.37
C GLN A 21 6.78 19.22 15.40
N LYS A 22 6.76 20.53 15.15
CA LYS A 22 7.25 21.53 16.11
C LYS A 22 6.41 21.58 17.40
N LEU A 23 5.08 21.52 17.29
CA LEU A 23 4.20 21.48 18.48
C LEU A 23 4.47 20.25 19.35
N ILE A 24 4.84 19.14 18.72
CA ILE A 24 5.05 17.86 19.38
C ILE A 24 6.50 17.57 19.78
N GLU A 25 7.43 18.47 19.46
CA GLU A 25 8.87 18.27 19.62
C GLU A 25 9.28 17.90 21.06
N HIS A 26 8.61 18.48 22.06
CA HIS A 26 8.85 18.22 23.48
C HIS A 26 8.51 16.78 23.92
N ARG A 27 7.70 16.05 23.13
CA ARG A 27 7.35 14.63 23.33
C ARG A 27 8.03 13.70 22.33
N SER A 28 8.93 14.22 21.51
CA SER A 28 9.64 13.44 20.49
C SER A 28 10.39 12.27 21.11
N ILE A 29 10.20 11.08 20.54
CA ILE A 29 10.89 9.85 20.97
C ILE A 29 12.39 10.01 20.71
N LYS A 30 13.25 9.94 21.73
CA LYS A 30 14.70 10.10 21.52
C LYS A 30 15.29 8.88 20.84
N PHE A 31 16.49 9.04 20.27
CA PHE A 31 17.18 7.94 19.62
C PHE A 31 17.40 6.79 20.60
N LYS A 32 17.02 5.59 20.17
CA LYS A 32 17.28 4.34 20.87
C LYS A 32 17.54 3.24 19.85
N TYR A 33 18.55 2.43 20.10
CA TYR A 33 18.81 1.20 19.35
C TYR A 33 19.16 0.07 20.33
N ASP A 34 18.23 -0.86 20.50
CA ASP A 34 18.27 -1.95 21.50
C ASP A 34 17.67 -3.21 20.89
N SER A 35 18.54 -4.02 20.25
CA SER A 35 18.14 -5.16 19.39
C SER A 35 17.34 -6.24 20.14
N SER A 36 17.45 -6.30 21.48
CA SER A 36 16.81 -7.30 22.34
C SER A 36 15.28 -7.35 22.25
N LEU A 37 14.63 -6.27 21.79
CA LEU A 37 13.17 -6.14 21.73
C LEU A 37 12.56 -6.34 20.34
N THR A 38 13.38 -6.55 19.31
CA THR A 38 12.96 -6.48 17.89
C THR A 38 11.90 -7.52 17.52
N PHE A 39 11.98 -8.74 18.05
CA PHE A 39 11.10 -9.85 17.66
C PHE A 39 10.17 -10.38 18.76
N ALA A 40 10.21 -9.84 19.97
CA ALA A 40 9.36 -10.32 21.08
C ALA A 40 7.86 -10.23 20.72
N VAL A 41 7.09 -11.31 20.86
CA VAL A 41 5.62 -11.27 20.61
C VAL A 41 4.91 -10.56 21.77
N HIS A 42 5.36 -10.80 23.00
CA HIS A 42 4.99 -10.07 24.20
C HIS A 42 6.22 -9.40 24.84
N LYS A 43 6.13 -8.12 25.23
CA LYS A 43 7.26 -7.42 25.87
C LYS A 43 7.64 -8.04 27.23
N LYS A 44 6.71 -8.75 27.90
CA LYS A 44 6.96 -9.49 29.14
C LYS A 44 7.79 -10.78 28.96
N GLU A 45 7.95 -11.26 27.73
CA GLU A 45 8.79 -12.43 27.40
C GLU A 45 10.23 -12.04 27.05
N ALA A 46 10.56 -10.74 27.04
CA ALA A 46 11.91 -10.25 26.81
C ALA A 46 12.81 -10.47 28.05
N LYS A 47 13.11 -11.73 28.37
CA LYS A 47 14.24 -12.08 29.24
C LYS A 47 15.38 -12.58 28.37
N SER A 48 16.48 -11.80 28.38
CA SER A 48 17.85 -12.14 27.96
C SER A 48 17.94 -13.12 26.77
N VAL A 49 17.64 -12.63 25.58
CA VAL A 49 18.27 -13.20 24.39
C VAL A 49 19.55 -12.39 24.22
N ASP A 50 20.71 -13.03 24.36
CA ASP A 50 22.01 -12.39 24.21
C ASP A 50 22.05 -11.66 22.86
N SER A 51 22.43 -10.38 22.90
CA SER A 51 22.45 -9.46 21.76
C SER A 51 23.37 -9.90 20.61
N ILE A 52 24.08 -11.02 20.77
CA ILE A 52 25.03 -11.60 19.82
C ILE A 52 24.36 -12.68 18.92
N GLU A 53 23.26 -13.32 19.34
CA GLU A 53 22.59 -14.34 18.51
C GLU A 53 21.62 -13.75 17.46
N LEU A 54 21.14 -12.52 17.67
CA LEU A 54 20.26 -11.83 16.71
C LEU A 54 20.98 -11.36 15.44
N GLU A 55 22.31 -11.28 15.44
CA GLU A 55 23.12 -10.87 14.29
C GLU A 55 23.40 -12.03 13.30
N LEU A 56 23.10 -13.29 13.63
CA LEU A 56 23.64 -14.44 12.91
C LEU A 56 22.63 -15.28 12.11
N ASP A 57 21.33 -14.95 12.12
CA ASP A 57 20.36 -15.65 11.26
C ASP A 57 19.32 -14.70 10.64
N GLU A 58 19.68 -14.12 9.48
CA GLU A 58 18.78 -13.33 8.64
C GLU A 58 17.48 -14.08 8.29
N ASN A 59 17.54 -15.42 8.14
CA ASN A 59 16.37 -16.23 7.84
C ASN A 59 15.44 -16.35 9.05
N PHE A 60 15.98 -16.54 10.25
CA PHE A 60 15.20 -16.53 11.49
C PHE A 60 14.52 -15.18 11.70
N ASN A 61 15.26 -14.08 11.56
CA ASN A 61 14.74 -12.72 11.72
C ASN A 61 13.64 -12.40 10.69
N ALA A 62 13.81 -12.82 9.44
CA ALA A 62 12.79 -12.69 8.41
C ALA A 62 11.54 -13.51 8.75
N GLN A 63 11.69 -14.77 9.14
CA GLN A 63 10.56 -15.61 9.52
C GLN A 63 9.83 -15.02 10.74
N ALA A 64 10.58 -14.59 11.76
CA ALA A 64 10.04 -13.97 12.96
C ALA A 64 9.30 -12.67 12.63
N PHE A 65 9.76 -11.83 11.71
CA PHE A 65 9.03 -10.63 11.32
C PHE A 65 7.65 -10.98 10.73
N PHE A 66 7.60 -11.94 9.79
CA PHE A 66 6.36 -12.31 9.09
C PHE A 66 5.55 -13.42 9.80
N SER A 67 5.79 -13.67 11.09
CA SER A 67 5.02 -14.63 11.91
C SER A 67 4.97 -14.19 13.39
N PRO A 68 4.13 -14.78 14.25
CA PRO A 68 2.99 -15.62 13.93
C PRO A 68 1.91 -14.85 13.17
N ILE A 69 1.01 -15.56 12.50
CA ILE A 69 -0.29 -15.02 12.12
C ILE A 69 -1.33 -15.88 12.82
N LEU A 70 -2.00 -15.31 13.83
CA LEU A 70 -3.04 -16.02 14.55
C LEU A 70 -4.28 -16.20 13.66
N PRO A 71 -5.22 -17.08 14.04
CA PRO A 71 -6.47 -17.25 13.30
C PRO A 71 -7.15 -15.89 13.01
N PRO A 72 -7.62 -15.66 11.77
CA PRO A 72 -8.17 -14.38 11.37
C PRO A 72 -9.64 -14.26 11.80
N GLU A 73 -9.90 -14.48 13.09
CA GLU A 73 -11.22 -14.39 13.70
C GLU A 73 -11.43 -12.96 14.25
N PRO A 74 -12.51 -12.27 13.87
CA PRO A 74 -12.80 -10.95 14.40
C PRO A 74 -13.28 -11.02 15.85
N LEU A 75 -13.00 -9.97 16.62
CA LEU A 75 -13.62 -9.74 17.93
C LEU A 75 -15.09 -9.32 17.79
N SER A 76 -15.38 -8.54 16.75
CA SER A 76 -16.74 -8.16 16.37
C SER A 76 -16.83 -7.86 14.87
N GLU A 77 -18.01 -8.08 14.29
CA GLU A 77 -18.30 -7.86 12.88
C GLU A 77 -19.70 -7.27 12.72
N SER A 78 -19.79 -6.19 11.94
CA SER A 78 -21.03 -5.56 11.47
C SER A 78 -21.00 -5.42 9.94
N THR A 79 -22.07 -4.85 9.37
CA THR A 79 -22.17 -4.61 7.93
C THR A 79 -21.10 -3.65 7.39
N ASP A 80 -20.65 -2.70 8.21
CA ASP A 80 -19.81 -1.56 7.85
C ASP A 80 -18.48 -1.52 8.62
N GLN A 81 -18.27 -2.45 9.55
CA GLN A 81 -17.07 -2.49 10.38
C GLN A 81 -16.70 -3.92 10.77
N VAL A 82 -15.40 -4.19 10.87
CA VAL A 82 -14.87 -5.40 11.50
C VAL A 82 -13.71 -5.03 12.42
N VAL A 83 -13.63 -5.67 13.58
CA VAL A 83 -12.63 -5.37 14.62
C VAL A 83 -11.84 -6.63 14.95
N PHE A 84 -10.52 -6.50 15.04
CA PHE A 84 -9.61 -7.60 15.33
C PHE A 84 -8.68 -7.30 16.49
N GLN A 85 -8.29 -8.35 17.20
CA GLN A 85 -7.09 -8.35 18.04
C GLN A 85 -5.85 -8.39 17.14
N SER A 86 -4.87 -7.52 17.39
CA SER A 86 -3.56 -7.56 16.75
C SER A 86 -2.72 -8.73 17.28
N ASP A 87 -1.92 -9.34 16.38
CA ASP A 87 -1.01 -10.45 16.74
C ASP A 87 0.20 -9.99 17.53
N ILE A 88 0.56 -8.71 17.39
CA ILE A 88 1.57 -8.08 18.22
C ILE A 88 0.85 -7.30 19.31
N THR A 89 1.23 -7.55 20.55
CA THR A 89 0.73 -6.79 21.70
C THR A 89 1.78 -5.79 22.19
N THR A 90 1.29 -4.66 22.66
CA THR A 90 2.03 -3.53 23.21
C THR A 90 1.43 -3.13 24.55
N GLU A 91 2.12 -2.27 25.31
CA GLU A 91 1.62 -1.76 26.59
C GLU A 91 0.41 -0.82 26.43
N GLU A 92 0.18 -0.30 25.22
CA GLU A 92 -1.00 0.49 24.88
C GLU A 92 -2.10 -0.44 24.36
N GLU A 93 -3.10 -0.69 25.21
CA GLU A 93 -4.18 -1.63 24.92
C GLU A 93 -4.98 -1.22 23.68
N GLU A 94 -5.20 0.08 23.48
CA GLU A 94 -5.86 0.65 22.31
C GLU A 94 -5.14 0.28 21.02
N ASN A 95 -3.79 0.30 21.04
CA ASN A 95 -3.00 -0.07 19.88
C ASN A 95 -3.10 -1.57 19.54
N ASN A 96 -3.55 -2.41 20.47
CA ASN A 96 -3.67 -3.85 20.24
C ASN A 96 -5.00 -4.24 19.57
N ILE A 97 -5.95 -3.31 19.42
CA ILE A 97 -7.25 -3.54 18.78
C ILE A 97 -7.34 -2.71 17.51
N PHE A 98 -7.47 -3.34 16.35
CA PHE A 98 -7.58 -2.62 15.08
C PHE A 98 -8.94 -2.80 14.44
N GLU A 99 -9.62 -1.67 14.24
CA GLU A 99 -10.86 -1.59 13.48
C GLU A 99 -10.57 -1.42 11.98
N CYS A 100 -11.48 -1.94 11.16
CA CYS A 100 -11.50 -1.72 9.72
C CYS A 100 -12.90 -1.26 9.32
N GLU A 101 -12.99 -0.22 8.49
CA GLU A 101 -14.27 0.20 7.90
C GLU A 101 -14.51 -0.51 6.57
N ILE A 102 -15.72 -1.01 6.37
CA ILE A 102 -16.13 -1.77 5.19
C ILE A 102 -17.10 -0.92 4.38
N THR A 103 -16.75 -0.66 3.13
CA THR A 103 -17.69 -0.19 2.12
C THR A 103 -17.99 -1.33 1.16
N ASP A 104 -19.11 -2.01 1.39
CA ASP A 104 -19.49 -3.18 0.60
C ASP A 104 -19.92 -2.83 -0.82
N SER A 105 -19.55 -3.69 -1.77
CA SER A 105 -19.93 -3.59 -3.18
C SER A 105 -21.16 -4.41 -3.54
N GLY A 106 -21.66 -5.24 -2.62
CA GLY A 106 -22.75 -6.19 -2.86
C GLY A 106 -22.30 -7.48 -3.56
N THR A 107 -21.00 -7.66 -3.81
CA THR A 107 -20.44 -8.85 -4.45
C THR A 107 -19.18 -9.33 -3.73
N LYS A 108 -18.86 -10.63 -3.85
CA LYS A 108 -17.61 -11.22 -3.34
C LYS A 108 -16.54 -11.42 -4.43
N GLU A 109 -16.71 -10.78 -5.59
CA GLU A 109 -15.78 -10.91 -6.72
C GLU A 109 -14.39 -10.34 -6.39
N HIS A 110 -14.35 -9.16 -5.75
CA HIS A 110 -13.10 -8.47 -5.47
C HIS A 110 -13.21 -7.63 -4.19
N ALA A 111 -12.28 -7.85 -3.25
CA ALA A 111 -12.03 -6.94 -2.13
C ALA A 111 -10.66 -6.25 -2.25
N ILE A 112 -10.58 -5.01 -1.79
CA ILE A 112 -9.33 -4.30 -1.57
C ILE A 112 -9.16 -3.92 -0.10
N VAL A 113 -7.97 -4.18 0.43
CA VAL A 113 -7.54 -3.65 1.73
C VAL A 113 -6.78 -2.36 1.50
N VAL A 114 -7.19 -1.27 2.15
CA VAL A 114 -6.62 0.06 1.98
C VAL A 114 -5.88 0.49 3.25
N PHE A 115 -4.62 0.90 3.08
CA PHE A 115 -3.75 1.40 4.14
C PHE A 115 -3.51 2.90 3.97
N HIS A 116 -3.82 3.67 5.02
CA HIS A 116 -3.69 5.13 5.02
C HIS A 116 -2.24 5.59 5.22
N HIS A 117 -2.03 6.90 5.09
CA HIS A 117 -0.72 7.53 5.33
C HIS A 117 -0.48 7.78 6.83
N TRP A 118 0.78 8.10 7.18
CA TRP A 118 1.30 8.12 8.56
C TRP A 118 0.69 9.17 9.52
N TYR A 119 0.11 10.25 9.02
CA TYR A 119 -0.54 11.24 9.90
C TYR A 119 -1.99 11.46 9.46
N ALA A 120 -2.63 10.39 8.98
CA ALA A 120 -4.00 10.43 8.51
C ALA A 120 -4.94 10.82 9.65
N ARG A 121 -5.75 11.86 9.41
CA ARG A 121 -6.83 12.29 10.32
C ARG A 121 -8.21 11.85 9.85
N ASN A 122 -8.32 11.46 8.59
CA ASN A 122 -9.54 10.96 7.98
C ASN A 122 -9.21 9.72 7.16
N ARG A 123 -10.17 8.81 7.08
CA ARG A 123 -10.17 7.70 6.12
C ARG A 123 -10.48 8.19 4.71
N TYR A 124 -10.36 7.31 3.72
CA TYR A 124 -10.56 7.59 2.30
C TYR A 124 -11.98 7.22 1.83
N SER A 125 -13.01 7.68 2.55
CA SER A 125 -14.41 7.31 2.25
C SER A 125 -14.85 7.60 0.80
N ALA A 126 -14.35 8.67 0.19
CA ALA A 126 -14.62 8.97 -1.23
C ALA A 126 -13.98 7.95 -2.19
N PHE A 127 -12.76 7.48 -1.87
CA PHE A 127 -12.11 6.38 -2.58
C PHE A 127 -12.92 5.10 -2.38
N ALA A 128 -13.27 4.77 -1.14
CA ALA A 128 -14.02 3.56 -0.82
C ALA A 128 -15.35 3.48 -1.59
N LYS A 129 -16.15 4.56 -1.54
CA LYS A 129 -17.42 4.67 -2.28
C LYS A 129 -17.22 4.58 -3.80
N PHE A 130 -16.16 5.17 -4.35
CA PHE A 130 -15.90 5.12 -5.79
C PHE A 130 -15.67 3.69 -6.30
N PHE A 131 -14.90 2.88 -5.56
CA PHE A 131 -14.60 1.49 -5.92
C PHE A 131 -15.75 0.53 -5.58
N ALA A 132 -16.42 0.71 -4.43
CA ALA A 132 -17.57 -0.08 -4.04
C ALA A 132 -18.73 0.06 -5.02
N ALA A 133 -19.05 1.29 -5.46
CA ALA A 133 -20.04 1.56 -6.50
C ALA A 133 -19.68 0.94 -7.87
N ARG A 134 -18.48 0.37 -8.00
CA ARG A 134 -17.99 -0.31 -9.20
C ARG A 134 -17.72 -1.79 -8.92
N GLY A 135 -18.31 -2.40 -7.90
CA GLY A 135 -18.22 -3.85 -7.69
C GLY A 135 -16.92 -4.31 -7.04
N ILE A 136 -16.24 -3.43 -6.29
CA ILE A 136 -15.05 -3.80 -5.52
C ILE A 136 -15.27 -3.39 -4.07
N THR A 137 -15.42 -4.36 -3.17
CA THR A 137 -15.57 -4.07 -1.73
C THR A 137 -14.27 -3.47 -1.19
N VAL A 138 -14.38 -2.40 -0.42
CA VAL A 138 -13.22 -1.69 0.15
C VAL A 138 -13.21 -1.88 1.66
N VAL A 139 -12.07 -2.32 2.18
CA VAL A 139 -11.83 -2.45 3.62
C VAL A 139 -10.68 -1.54 4.02
N GLU A 140 -10.97 -0.46 4.74
CA GLU A 140 -10.00 0.54 5.17
C GLU A 140 -9.41 0.14 6.52
N ALA A 141 -8.18 -0.39 6.50
CA ALA A 141 -7.49 -0.88 7.69
C ALA A 141 -6.88 0.26 8.52
N THR A 142 -6.83 0.08 9.84
CA THR A 142 -6.23 1.04 10.78
C THR A 142 -4.80 0.65 11.14
N LEU A 143 -3.83 1.46 10.72
CA LEU A 143 -2.42 1.25 11.08
C LEU A 143 -2.18 1.45 12.58
N PRO A 144 -1.11 0.84 13.15
CA PRO A 144 -0.74 1.00 14.55
C PRO A 144 -0.66 2.48 14.97
N TYR A 145 -1.18 2.77 16.16
CA TYR A 145 -1.22 4.08 16.80
C TYR A 145 -2.07 5.17 16.12
N HIS A 146 -2.88 4.82 15.12
CA HIS A 146 -3.76 5.77 14.43
C HIS A 146 -5.22 5.60 14.83
N PHE A 147 -6.01 6.66 14.70
CA PHE A 147 -7.44 6.66 15.02
C PHE A 147 -7.67 6.09 16.43
N ARG A 148 -8.55 5.08 16.58
CA ARG A 148 -8.83 4.42 17.85
C ARG A 148 -7.67 3.59 18.42
N ARG A 149 -6.59 3.38 17.64
CA ARG A 149 -5.34 2.76 18.12
C ARG A 149 -4.39 3.74 18.80
N GLY A 150 -4.64 5.05 18.68
CA GLY A 150 -3.87 6.08 19.36
C GLY A 150 -4.49 6.42 20.71
N SER A 151 -3.64 6.57 21.73
CA SER A 151 -4.04 6.99 23.07
C SER A 151 -4.02 8.52 23.25
N ASP A 152 -3.36 9.24 22.33
CA ASP A 152 -3.25 10.70 22.32
C ASP A 152 -2.99 11.26 20.90
N ASP A 153 -2.88 12.60 20.79
CA ASP A 153 -2.62 13.32 19.53
C ASP A 153 -1.22 13.08 18.91
N PHE A 154 -0.38 12.30 19.58
CA PHE A 154 1.04 12.10 19.32
C PHE A 154 1.37 10.65 18.98
N SER A 155 0.44 9.74 19.28
CA SER A 155 0.62 8.30 19.22
C SER A 155 1.11 7.85 17.85
N GLU A 156 0.66 8.50 16.76
CA GLU A 156 1.08 8.11 15.41
C GLU A 156 2.59 8.21 15.20
N GLU A 157 3.32 9.05 15.95
CA GLU A 157 4.79 9.11 15.87
C GLU A 157 5.41 7.74 16.14
N LYS A 158 4.81 6.91 17.01
CA LYS A 158 5.32 5.58 17.36
C LYS A 158 5.38 4.62 16.17
N LEU A 159 4.66 4.86 15.07
CA LEU A 159 4.78 4.03 13.85
C LEU A 159 6.15 4.16 13.16
N LEU A 160 6.75 5.36 13.11
CA LEU A 160 8.04 5.64 12.46
C LEU A 160 8.82 6.70 13.26
N ASN A 161 9.80 6.28 14.04
CA ASN A 161 10.45 7.14 15.02
C ASN A 161 11.95 6.83 15.22
N ALA A 162 12.58 7.53 16.17
CA ALA A 162 14.02 7.42 16.43
C ALA A 162 14.40 6.23 17.33
N ASP A 163 13.42 5.52 17.91
CA ASP A 163 13.63 4.17 18.41
C ASP A 163 13.51 3.20 17.21
N ILE A 164 14.67 2.71 16.78
CA ILE A 164 14.84 1.92 15.57
C ILE A 164 14.03 0.62 15.65
N ASN A 165 14.02 -0.04 16.82
CA ASN A 165 13.36 -1.32 17.00
C ASN A 165 11.86 -1.17 17.27
N LEU A 166 11.45 -0.08 17.92
CA LEU A 166 10.03 0.27 17.98
C LEU A 166 9.46 0.44 16.57
N THR A 167 10.16 1.16 15.68
CA THR A 167 9.73 1.31 14.28
C THR A 167 9.57 -0.04 13.57
N ILE A 168 10.56 -0.94 13.70
CA ILE A 168 10.48 -2.30 13.12
C ILE A 168 9.27 -3.05 13.70
N ARG A 169 9.08 -3.00 15.02
CA ARG A 169 7.97 -3.67 15.71
C ARG A 169 6.61 -3.13 15.26
N SER A 170 6.46 -1.82 15.10
CA SER A 170 5.21 -1.19 14.65
C SER A 170 4.91 -1.51 13.19
N MET A 171 5.92 -1.52 12.32
CA MET A 171 5.75 -1.95 10.93
C MET A 171 5.42 -3.46 10.85
N ARG A 172 6.02 -4.29 11.70
CA ARG A 172 5.68 -5.71 11.85
C ARG A 172 4.21 -5.87 12.21
N GLN A 173 3.74 -5.15 13.22
CA GLN A 173 2.34 -5.16 13.64
C GLN A 173 1.40 -4.79 12.48
N ALA A 174 1.70 -3.71 11.75
CA ALA A 174 0.93 -3.28 10.59
C ALA A 174 0.84 -4.35 9.48
N VAL A 175 1.96 -5.00 9.18
CA VAL A 175 2.02 -6.06 8.16
C VAL A 175 1.24 -7.29 8.61
N LEU A 176 1.40 -7.75 9.85
CA LEU A 176 0.67 -8.91 10.37
C LEU A 176 -0.84 -8.67 10.43
N ASP A 177 -1.27 -7.48 10.89
CA ASP A 177 -2.69 -7.07 10.91
C ASP A 177 -3.29 -7.09 9.50
N GLY A 178 -2.54 -6.56 8.51
CA GLY A 178 -2.98 -6.57 7.12
C GLY A 178 -3.05 -7.96 6.50
N ARG A 179 -2.10 -8.85 6.81
CA ARG A 179 -2.14 -10.27 6.38
C ARG A 179 -3.31 -11.01 7.01
N LYS A 180 -3.57 -10.78 8.30
CA LYS A 180 -4.74 -11.31 8.99
C LYS A 180 -6.03 -10.91 8.26
N LEU A 181 -6.15 -9.62 7.91
CA LEU A 181 -7.33 -9.12 7.19
C LEU A 181 -7.50 -9.75 5.80
N VAL A 182 -6.41 -9.95 5.05
CA VAL A 182 -6.44 -10.65 3.76
C VAL A 182 -6.93 -12.09 3.93
N ARG A 183 -6.47 -12.79 4.98
CA ARG A 183 -6.91 -14.17 5.25
C ARG A 183 -8.38 -14.23 5.69
N TRP A 184 -8.83 -13.29 6.52
CA TRP A 184 -10.25 -13.15 6.89
C TRP A 184 -11.13 -12.92 5.65
N LEU A 185 -10.81 -11.94 4.80
CA LEU A 185 -11.52 -11.71 3.52
C LEU A 185 -11.56 -12.99 2.68
N GLY A 186 -10.46 -13.74 2.72
CA GLY A 186 -10.38 -15.03 2.09
C GLY A 186 -11.34 -16.09 2.62
N LYS A 187 -11.64 -16.09 3.92
CA LYS A 187 -12.67 -16.93 4.55
C LYS A 187 -14.08 -16.43 4.27
N GLN A 188 -14.25 -15.11 4.13
CA GLN A 188 -15.52 -14.47 3.74
C GLN A 188 -15.93 -14.73 2.27
N GLY A 189 -15.18 -15.56 1.54
CA GLY A 189 -15.51 -15.98 0.18
C GLY A 189 -15.06 -15.03 -0.93
N TYR A 190 -14.22 -14.02 -0.63
CA TYR A 190 -13.72 -13.13 -1.69
C TYR A 190 -12.80 -13.86 -2.66
N TYR A 191 -13.14 -13.82 -3.95
CA TYR A 191 -12.39 -14.51 -5.01
C TYR A 191 -11.05 -13.83 -5.29
N LYS A 192 -11.06 -12.50 -5.47
CA LYS A 192 -9.86 -11.69 -5.68
C LYS A 192 -9.64 -10.77 -4.49
N ILE A 193 -8.40 -10.71 -4.00
CA ILE A 193 -8.00 -9.79 -2.94
C ILE A 193 -6.82 -8.95 -3.43
N SER A 194 -6.86 -7.65 -3.18
CA SER A 194 -5.76 -6.74 -3.49
C SER A 194 -5.49 -5.80 -2.33
N VAL A 195 -4.31 -5.20 -2.33
CA VAL A 195 -3.89 -4.22 -1.32
C VAL A 195 -3.58 -2.89 -2.00
N VAL A 196 -3.97 -1.79 -1.36
CA VAL A 196 -3.72 -0.44 -1.83
C VAL A 196 -3.18 0.35 -0.65
N GLY A 197 -2.14 1.15 -0.86
CA GLY A 197 -1.63 1.98 0.22
C GLY A 197 -1.04 3.30 -0.26
N MET A 198 -1.14 4.31 0.60
CA MET A 198 -0.58 5.63 0.35
C MET A 198 0.59 5.91 1.30
N CYS A 199 1.70 6.42 0.78
CA CYS A 199 2.90 6.74 1.57
C CYS A 199 3.35 5.52 2.39
N ILE A 200 3.46 5.63 3.72
CA ILE A 200 3.82 4.51 4.60
C ILE A 200 2.84 3.33 4.48
N GLY A 201 1.55 3.61 4.25
CA GLY A 201 0.56 2.57 3.99
C GLY A 201 0.85 1.80 2.71
N GLY A 202 1.47 2.45 1.72
CA GLY A 202 1.97 1.77 0.52
C GLY A 202 3.13 0.84 0.82
N LEU A 203 4.04 1.22 1.74
CA LEU A 203 5.14 0.34 2.15
C LEU A 203 4.59 -0.91 2.84
N VAL A 204 3.63 -0.73 3.76
CA VAL A 204 2.89 -1.83 4.40
C VAL A 204 2.19 -2.71 3.36
N ALA A 205 1.46 -2.12 2.41
CA ALA A 205 0.79 -2.85 1.33
C ALA A 205 1.79 -3.66 0.48
N GLY A 206 2.95 -3.09 0.15
CA GLY A 206 4.00 -3.77 -0.59
C GLY A 206 4.58 -4.97 0.17
N LEU A 207 4.90 -4.80 1.46
CA LEU A 207 5.37 -5.89 2.32
C LEU A 207 4.33 -7.01 2.45
N ILE A 208 3.04 -6.66 2.59
CA ILE A 208 1.95 -7.65 2.60
C ILE A 208 1.87 -8.39 1.26
N ALA A 209 1.94 -7.67 0.14
CA ALA A 209 1.87 -8.29 -1.19
C ALA A 209 3.01 -9.28 -1.45
N ALA A 210 4.21 -8.99 -0.96
CA ALA A 210 5.37 -9.86 -1.01
C ALA A 210 5.18 -11.15 -0.18
N HIS A 211 4.49 -11.09 0.96
CA HIS A 211 4.44 -12.19 1.94
C HIS A 211 3.08 -12.88 2.10
N GLU A 212 2.04 -12.42 1.41
CA GLU A 212 0.70 -13.03 1.44
C GLU A 212 0.26 -13.48 0.06
N GLU A 213 0.30 -14.79 -0.19
CA GLU A 213 0.07 -15.39 -1.49
C GLU A 213 -1.32 -15.09 -2.06
N LYS A 214 -2.31 -14.91 -1.17
CA LYS A 214 -3.70 -14.64 -1.55
C LYS A 214 -3.89 -13.25 -2.18
N VAL A 215 -2.95 -12.34 -1.97
CA VAL A 215 -2.94 -11.03 -2.65
C VAL A 215 -2.61 -11.21 -4.13
N ARG A 216 -3.49 -10.75 -5.01
CA ARG A 216 -3.29 -10.82 -6.47
C ARG A 216 -2.78 -9.52 -7.07
N LYS A 217 -3.07 -8.38 -6.42
CA LYS A 217 -2.61 -7.06 -6.88
C LYS A 217 -2.22 -6.16 -5.74
N ALA A 218 -1.23 -5.30 -5.99
CA ALA A 218 -0.82 -4.24 -5.08
C ALA A 218 -0.79 -2.89 -5.81
N VAL A 219 -1.28 -1.84 -5.18
CA VAL A 219 -1.19 -0.46 -5.69
C VAL A 219 -0.46 0.40 -4.66
N LEU A 220 0.74 0.85 -5.03
CA LEU A 220 1.65 1.60 -4.17
C LEU A 220 1.60 3.08 -4.59
N MET A 221 0.85 3.89 -3.84
CA MET A 221 0.64 5.30 -4.16
C MET A 221 1.61 6.18 -3.37
N VAL A 222 2.43 6.97 -4.08
CA VAL A 222 3.44 7.89 -3.51
C VAL A 222 4.18 7.25 -2.33
N SER A 223 4.62 6.01 -2.52
CA SER A 223 5.08 5.13 -1.45
C SER A 223 6.60 5.01 -1.43
N PRO A 224 7.24 5.14 -0.26
CA PRO A 224 8.67 4.91 -0.14
C PRO A 224 8.98 3.42 -0.34
N ALA A 225 9.97 3.12 -1.17
CA ALA A 225 10.54 1.77 -1.18
C ALA A 225 11.47 1.55 0.03
N LYS A 226 12.29 2.56 0.32
CA LYS A 226 13.28 2.55 1.41
C LYS A 226 12.89 3.54 2.51
N PRO A 227 12.43 3.09 3.69
CA PRO A 227 12.07 4.01 4.77
C PRO A 227 13.28 4.78 5.31
N ALA A 228 14.49 4.19 5.30
CA ALA A 228 15.72 4.87 5.73
C ALA A 228 16.06 6.07 4.81
N GLU A 229 15.98 5.90 3.49
CA GLU A 229 16.23 6.98 2.54
C GLU A 229 15.14 8.06 2.60
N LEU A 230 13.90 7.67 2.89
CA LEU A 230 12.82 8.61 3.14
C LEU A 230 13.18 9.55 4.31
N VAL A 231 13.68 9.01 5.44
CA VAL A 231 14.13 9.82 6.59
C VAL A 231 15.22 10.81 6.19
N TRP A 232 16.16 10.40 5.34
CA TRP A 232 17.27 11.26 4.91
C TRP A 232 16.86 12.37 3.96
N THR A 233 15.87 12.12 3.10
CA THR A 233 15.58 12.97 1.93
C THR A 233 14.30 13.79 2.08
N ALA A 234 13.29 13.30 2.81
CA ALA A 234 12.00 13.97 2.88
C ALA A 234 12.07 15.25 3.72
N GLU A 235 11.55 16.35 3.17
CA GLU A 235 11.49 17.63 3.87
C GLU A 235 10.72 17.54 5.20
N THR A 236 9.67 16.73 5.25
CA THR A 236 8.86 16.52 6.46
C THR A 236 9.50 15.56 7.47
N LEU A 237 10.70 15.03 7.24
CA LEU A 237 11.37 14.12 8.17
C LEU A 237 12.67 14.67 8.76
N ARG A 238 12.99 15.94 8.49
CA ARG A 238 14.21 16.58 9.03
C ARG A 238 14.32 16.46 10.56
N GLY A 239 13.23 16.62 11.30
CA GLY A 239 13.22 16.48 12.75
C GLY A 239 13.37 15.03 13.26
N LEU A 240 13.01 14.03 12.45
CA LEU A 240 13.31 12.64 12.75
C LEU A 240 14.80 12.35 12.45
N ARG A 241 15.26 12.77 11.26
CA ARG A 241 16.67 12.66 10.86
C ARG A 241 17.61 13.28 11.89
N SER A 242 17.32 14.49 12.39
CA SER A 242 18.19 15.17 13.37
C SER A 242 18.32 14.44 14.70
N ARG A 243 17.39 13.51 15.00
CA ARG A 243 17.48 12.64 16.18
C ARG A 243 18.30 11.39 15.91
N ILE A 244 18.30 10.86 14.69
CA ILE A 244 18.99 9.61 14.31
C ILE A 244 20.42 9.87 13.85
N GLU A 245 20.62 10.83 12.96
CA GLU A 245 21.89 11.12 12.26
C GLU A 245 23.11 11.31 13.20
N PRO A 246 22.98 11.91 14.41
CA PRO A 246 24.13 12.03 15.32
C PRO A 246 24.68 10.69 15.83
N ALA A 247 23.88 9.62 15.81
CA ALA A 247 24.22 8.33 16.42
C ALA A 247 24.21 7.16 15.41
N MET A 248 23.61 7.34 14.24
CA MET A 248 23.48 6.30 13.22
C MET A 248 23.48 6.92 11.82
N SER A 249 24.39 6.44 10.97
CA SER A 249 24.49 6.81 9.56
C SER A 249 23.32 6.27 8.72
N LEU A 250 23.18 6.75 7.49
CA LEU A 250 22.15 6.25 6.56
C LEU A 250 22.34 4.76 6.26
N ASP A 251 23.59 4.30 6.08
CA ASP A 251 23.86 2.91 5.72
C ASP A 251 23.61 1.98 6.91
N GLU A 252 23.95 2.39 8.13
CA GLU A 252 23.57 1.65 9.35
C GLU A 252 22.05 1.58 9.52
N LEU A 253 21.33 2.68 9.26
CA LEU A 253 19.87 2.67 9.32
C LEU A 253 19.24 1.77 8.24
N LYS A 254 19.79 1.76 7.02
CA LYS A 254 19.36 0.84 5.95
C LYS A 254 19.51 -0.60 6.37
N SER A 255 20.64 -0.95 6.98
CA SER A 255 20.88 -2.29 7.51
C SER A 255 19.89 -2.63 8.63
N ALA A 256 19.71 -1.73 9.60
CA ALA A 256 18.80 -1.95 10.73
C ALA A 256 17.33 -2.07 10.29
N TRP A 257 16.89 -1.29 9.31
CA TRP A 257 15.54 -1.32 8.75
C TRP A 257 15.39 -2.26 7.55
N GLY A 258 16.34 -3.17 7.31
CA GLY A 258 16.33 -4.06 6.15
C GLY A 258 15.05 -4.91 6.02
N LEU A 259 14.43 -5.30 7.14
CA LEU A 259 13.18 -6.09 7.12
C LEU A 259 11.97 -5.30 6.62
N ILE A 260 11.99 -3.97 6.80
CA ILE A 260 10.92 -3.07 6.38
C ILE A 260 11.27 -2.33 5.08
N ASP A 261 12.43 -2.62 4.48
CA ASP A 261 12.83 -2.10 3.18
C ASP A 261 12.23 -2.95 2.05
N LEU A 262 11.40 -2.34 1.22
CA LEU A 262 10.71 -3.02 0.12
C LEU A 262 11.68 -3.61 -0.92
N GLU A 263 12.86 -3.00 -1.11
CA GLU A 263 13.87 -3.51 -2.05
C GLU A 263 14.43 -4.87 -1.64
N ASN A 264 14.45 -5.18 -0.34
CA ASN A 264 14.89 -6.49 0.13
C ASN A 264 13.86 -7.60 -0.14
N HIS A 265 12.67 -7.24 -0.62
CA HIS A 265 11.59 -8.17 -0.93
C HIS A 265 11.28 -8.27 -2.43
N LEU A 266 12.14 -7.75 -3.32
CA LEU A 266 11.89 -7.70 -4.77
C LEU A 266 11.65 -9.07 -5.38
N SER A 267 12.40 -10.10 -4.98
CA SER A 267 12.20 -11.48 -5.45
C SER A 267 10.76 -11.97 -5.19
N ARG A 268 10.22 -11.66 -4.00
CA ARG A 268 8.85 -11.99 -3.60
C ARG A 268 7.80 -11.12 -4.29
N LEU A 269 8.12 -9.86 -4.58
CA LEU A 269 7.27 -8.97 -5.36
C LEU A 269 7.16 -9.40 -6.84
N THR A 270 8.14 -10.16 -7.35
CA THR A 270 8.10 -10.74 -8.70
C THR A 270 7.44 -12.12 -8.78
N ARG A 271 6.84 -12.62 -7.68
CA ARG A 271 6.21 -13.95 -7.65
C ARG A 271 5.09 -14.09 -8.69
N PRO A 272 4.80 -15.32 -9.16
CA PRO A 272 3.70 -15.57 -10.06
C PRO A 272 2.36 -15.07 -9.51
N HIS A 273 1.51 -14.58 -10.41
CA HIS A 273 0.14 -14.11 -10.11
C HIS A 273 0.00 -12.88 -9.20
N LEU A 274 1.11 -12.18 -8.89
CA LEU A 274 1.07 -10.85 -8.31
C LEU A 274 1.30 -9.80 -9.42
N ASN A 275 0.41 -8.82 -9.52
CA ASN A 275 0.61 -7.64 -10.35
C ASN A 275 0.76 -6.41 -9.46
N ILE A 276 1.69 -5.51 -9.79
CA ILE A 276 1.98 -4.32 -8.98
C ILE A 276 1.78 -3.07 -9.84
N MET A 277 1.16 -2.06 -9.25
CA MET A 277 1.04 -0.74 -9.83
C MET A 277 1.69 0.30 -8.91
N PHE A 278 2.55 1.16 -9.48
CA PHE A 278 3.07 2.34 -8.81
C PHE A 278 2.32 3.58 -9.30
N VAL A 279 1.87 4.43 -8.36
CA VAL A 279 1.32 5.76 -8.66
C VAL A 279 2.27 6.80 -8.09
N LEU A 280 2.97 7.53 -8.94
CA LEU A 280 4.09 8.40 -8.57
C LEU A 280 3.78 9.86 -8.95
N GLY A 281 4.06 10.79 -8.04
CA GLY A 281 4.00 12.22 -8.30
C GLY A 281 5.36 12.73 -8.78
N LYS A 282 5.45 13.26 -10.00
CA LYS A 282 6.73 13.75 -10.56
C LYS A 282 7.35 14.90 -9.79
N ASP A 283 6.53 15.70 -9.11
CA ASP A 283 6.96 16.85 -8.30
C ASP A 283 6.92 16.50 -6.79
N ASP A 284 6.95 15.20 -6.41
CA ASP A 284 6.91 14.75 -5.02
C ASP A 284 8.27 15.01 -4.32
N THR A 285 8.24 15.83 -3.25
CA THR A 285 9.41 16.21 -2.44
C THR A 285 9.48 15.48 -1.10
N ILE A 286 8.52 14.61 -0.81
CA ILE A 286 8.50 13.74 0.37
C ILE A 286 9.05 12.39 -0.06
N VAL A 287 8.39 11.73 -1.01
CA VAL A 287 8.85 10.48 -1.62
C VAL A 287 9.37 10.80 -3.02
N CYS A 288 10.64 11.17 -3.10
CA CYS A 288 11.28 11.55 -4.36
C CYS A 288 11.17 10.41 -5.40
N PRO A 289 10.64 10.66 -6.61
CA PRO A 289 10.40 9.61 -7.62
C PRO A 289 11.63 8.80 -8.00
N ASN A 290 12.80 9.45 -8.01
CA ASN A 290 14.08 8.79 -8.31
C ASN A 290 14.39 7.62 -7.36
N LEU A 291 13.87 7.65 -6.13
CA LEU A 291 14.02 6.55 -5.17
C LEU A 291 13.13 5.36 -5.55
N SER A 292 11.91 5.63 -6.05
CA SER A 292 11.01 4.60 -6.56
C SER A 292 11.45 4.04 -7.92
N ASP A 293 12.13 4.84 -8.75
CA ASP A 293 12.55 4.42 -10.10
C ASP A 293 13.53 3.24 -10.05
N ARG A 294 14.43 3.18 -9.06
CA ARG A 294 15.34 2.04 -8.88
C ARG A 294 14.58 0.72 -8.68
N VAL A 295 13.54 0.74 -7.85
CA VAL A 295 12.68 -0.43 -7.60
C VAL A 295 11.91 -0.82 -8.84
N VAL A 296 11.35 0.16 -9.54
CA VAL A 296 10.65 -0.05 -10.80
C VAL A 296 11.58 -0.70 -11.83
N ASP A 297 12.79 -0.17 -12.01
CA ASP A 297 13.78 -0.67 -12.98
C ASP A 297 14.18 -2.13 -12.69
N VAL A 298 14.28 -2.52 -11.42
CA VAL A 298 14.56 -3.92 -11.04
C VAL A 298 13.35 -4.81 -11.32
N LEU A 299 12.14 -4.36 -10.97
CA LEU A 299 10.91 -5.13 -11.23
C LEU A 299 10.61 -5.26 -12.73
N GLU A 300 10.97 -4.28 -13.55
CA GLU A 300 10.81 -4.31 -15.01
C GLU A 300 11.68 -5.39 -15.70
N LYS A 301 12.79 -5.78 -15.05
CA LYS A 301 13.65 -6.90 -15.50
C LYS A 301 13.09 -8.26 -15.11
N GLY A 302 12.09 -8.32 -14.24
CA GLY A 302 11.42 -9.55 -13.82
C GLY A 302 10.44 -10.09 -14.84
N ALA A 303 9.87 -11.27 -14.55
CA ALA A 303 8.91 -11.94 -15.43
C ALA A 303 7.58 -11.18 -15.60
N ARG A 304 7.23 -10.29 -14.66
CA ARG A 304 6.02 -9.46 -14.70
C ARG A 304 6.38 -8.01 -14.45
N ARG A 305 6.22 -7.18 -15.48
CA ARG A 305 6.49 -5.74 -15.39
C ARG A 305 5.41 -5.05 -14.55
N PRO A 306 5.78 -4.14 -13.64
CA PRO A 306 4.81 -3.34 -12.91
C PRO A 306 4.13 -2.32 -13.84
N GLU A 307 2.87 -1.96 -13.55
CA GLU A 307 2.26 -0.77 -14.18
C GLU A 307 2.73 0.49 -13.45
N VAL A 308 3.14 1.52 -14.18
CA VAL A 308 3.65 2.76 -13.58
C VAL A 308 2.87 3.96 -14.10
N LEU A 309 2.15 4.64 -13.20
CA LEU A 309 1.44 5.88 -13.47
C LEU A 309 2.21 7.06 -12.89
N ARG A 310 2.70 7.96 -13.75
CA ARG A 310 3.41 9.18 -13.34
C ARG A 310 2.54 10.41 -13.57
N LEU A 311 2.20 11.12 -12.50
CA LEU A 311 1.34 12.30 -12.51
C LEU A 311 2.14 13.59 -12.31
N ASN A 312 1.75 14.68 -12.96
CA ASN A 312 2.41 15.99 -12.82
C ASN A 312 1.97 16.71 -11.52
N CYS A 313 2.05 16.03 -10.40
CA CYS A 313 1.69 16.46 -9.05
C CYS A 313 2.79 16.06 -8.05
N GLY A 314 2.68 16.52 -6.81
CA GLY A 314 3.50 16.08 -5.67
C GLY A 314 2.78 15.07 -4.77
N HIS A 315 3.27 14.95 -3.53
CA HIS A 315 2.85 13.90 -2.58
C HIS A 315 1.37 13.96 -2.21
N SER A 316 0.92 15.12 -1.73
CA SER A 316 -0.46 15.31 -1.25
C SER A 316 -1.41 15.68 -2.38
N SER A 317 -0.90 16.35 -3.41
CA SER A 317 -1.69 16.79 -4.56
C SER A 317 -2.06 15.65 -5.51
N VAL A 318 -1.55 14.44 -5.33
CA VAL A 318 -2.11 13.23 -5.95
C VAL A 318 -3.59 13.03 -5.56
N GLY A 319 -3.99 13.52 -4.38
CA GLY A 319 -5.35 13.43 -3.84
C GLY A 319 -6.31 14.54 -4.28
N ILE A 320 -5.86 15.51 -5.10
CA ILE A 320 -6.72 16.62 -5.55
C ILE A 320 -7.01 16.55 -7.05
N PHE A 321 -8.06 17.25 -7.47
CA PHE A 321 -8.43 17.35 -8.89
C PHE A 321 -7.34 18.04 -9.73
N PRO A 322 -7.05 17.54 -10.95
CA PRO A 322 -7.64 16.36 -11.62
C PRO A 322 -6.90 15.05 -11.33
N PHE A 323 -5.79 15.09 -10.58
CA PHE A 323 -4.89 13.95 -10.38
C PHE A 323 -5.58 12.78 -9.67
N ASN A 324 -6.44 13.06 -8.68
CA ASN A 324 -7.21 12.03 -7.99
C ASN A 324 -8.15 11.25 -8.92
N LEU A 325 -8.80 11.92 -9.88
CA LEU A 325 -9.69 11.26 -10.84
C LEU A 325 -8.89 10.41 -11.83
N ILE A 326 -7.76 10.93 -12.32
CA ILE A 326 -6.86 10.19 -13.21
C ILE A 326 -6.32 8.95 -12.49
N ALA A 327 -5.84 9.12 -11.25
CA ALA A 327 -5.36 8.03 -10.42
C ALA A 327 -6.45 7.00 -10.17
N ALA A 328 -7.64 7.41 -9.69
CA ALA A 328 -8.75 6.52 -9.41
C ALA A 328 -9.20 5.71 -10.64
N HIS A 329 -9.28 6.35 -11.81
CA HIS A 329 -9.66 5.66 -13.05
C HIS A 329 -8.60 4.64 -13.50
N ARG A 330 -7.32 5.01 -13.43
CA ARG A 330 -6.21 4.10 -13.77
C ARG A 330 -6.11 2.92 -12.81
N VAL A 331 -6.20 3.20 -11.50
CA VAL A 331 -6.22 2.16 -10.47
C VAL A 331 -7.42 1.23 -10.64
N LEU A 332 -8.60 1.73 -10.97
CA LEU A 332 -9.77 0.91 -11.26
C LEU A 332 -9.54 -0.03 -12.45
N ARG A 333 -8.99 0.49 -13.55
CA ARG A 333 -8.67 -0.32 -14.73
C ARG A 333 -7.67 -1.42 -14.39
N PHE A 334 -6.61 -1.05 -13.66
CA PHE A 334 -5.62 -1.99 -13.16
C PHE A 334 -6.26 -3.06 -12.27
N LEU A 335 -7.12 -2.69 -11.32
CA LEU A 335 -7.74 -3.62 -10.37
C LEU A 335 -8.72 -4.59 -11.03
N LYS A 336 -9.50 -4.14 -12.01
CA LYS A 336 -10.54 -4.97 -12.65
C LYS A 336 -10.05 -5.90 -13.76
N ASP A 337 -8.78 -5.84 -14.18
CA ASP A 337 -8.29 -6.57 -15.36
C ASP A 337 -9.15 -6.29 -16.60
N TRP A 338 -9.53 -5.03 -16.86
CA TRP A 338 -10.29 -4.75 -18.09
C TRP A 338 -9.43 -5.18 -19.28
N PRO A 339 -9.92 -6.11 -20.12
CA PRO A 339 -9.21 -6.41 -21.35
C PRO A 339 -9.03 -5.09 -22.11
N THR A 340 -7.81 -4.84 -22.54
CA THR A 340 -7.46 -3.71 -23.39
C THR A 340 -8.36 -3.72 -24.63
N LEU A 341 -8.54 -2.58 -25.30
CA LEU A 341 -9.25 -2.57 -26.58
C LEU A 341 -8.62 -3.58 -27.54
N ALA A 342 -7.29 -3.74 -27.55
CA ALA A 342 -6.60 -4.77 -28.33
C ALA A 342 -7.05 -6.20 -27.96
N GLU A 343 -7.06 -6.56 -26.68
CA GLU A 343 -7.54 -7.88 -26.22
C GLU A 343 -9.04 -8.09 -26.48
N LEU A 344 -9.87 -7.03 -26.37
CA LEU A 344 -11.28 -7.08 -26.75
C LEU A 344 -11.47 -7.22 -28.26
N TRP A 345 -10.61 -6.60 -29.08
CA TRP A 345 -10.59 -6.76 -30.53
C TRP A 345 -10.13 -8.16 -30.93
N ASP A 346 -9.15 -8.75 -30.23
CA ASP A 346 -8.74 -10.15 -30.43
C ASP A 346 -9.83 -11.15 -30.01
N VAL A 347 -10.52 -10.89 -28.90
CA VAL A 347 -11.67 -11.71 -28.44
C VAL A 347 -12.90 -11.53 -29.34
N ARG A 348 -13.05 -10.37 -30.00
CA ARG A 348 -14.15 -10.08 -30.96
C ARG A 348 -13.80 -10.39 -32.41
N ASN A 349 -12.55 -10.68 -32.74
CA ASN A 349 -12.15 -11.17 -34.04
C ASN A 349 -12.62 -12.62 -34.20
N PHE A 350 -13.88 -12.77 -34.60
CA PHE A 350 -14.24 -13.81 -35.56
C PHE A 350 -13.14 -13.83 -36.62
N ARG A 351 -12.35 -14.91 -36.68
CA ARG A 351 -11.58 -15.23 -37.87
C ARG A 351 -12.58 -15.38 -39.02
N TYR A 352 -12.89 -14.29 -39.70
CA TYR A 352 -13.49 -14.38 -41.01
C TYR A 352 -12.37 -14.86 -41.93
N ASP A 353 -12.42 -16.15 -42.23
CA ASP A 353 -11.57 -16.75 -43.23
C ASP A 353 -11.93 -16.15 -44.59
N PHE A 354 -11.06 -15.28 -45.11
CA PHE A 354 -11.22 -14.70 -46.44
C PHE A 354 -10.91 -15.69 -47.57
N SER A 355 -10.62 -16.97 -47.26
CA SER A 355 -10.41 -18.00 -48.28
C SER A 355 -11.71 -18.55 -48.89
N GLU A 356 -12.88 -18.24 -48.32
CA GLU A 356 -14.18 -18.59 -48.90
C GLU A 356 -14.94 -17.34 -49.41
N LEU A 357 -14.37 -16.64 -50.40
CA LEU A 357 -15.16 -15.78 -51.27
C LEU A 357 -15.44 -16.54 -52.59
N PRO A 358 -16.70 -16.86 -52.91
CA PRO A 358 -17.01 -17.47 -54.20
C PRO A 358 -16.62 -16.50 -55.32
N SER A 359 -15.96 -17.05 -56.33
CA SER A 359 -15.43 -16.33 -57.47
C SER A 359 -16.45 -15.38 -58.12
N ARG A 360 -15.90 -14.35 -58.76
CA ARG A 360 -16.53 -13.18 -59.38
C ARG A 360 -17.49 -13.54 -60.55
N ARG A 361 -18.52 -14.34 -60.32
CA ARG A 361 -19.59 -14.68 -61.29
C ARG A 361 -20.92 -14.96 -60.59
N GLN A 362 -21.42 -14.05 -59.75
CA GLN A 362 -22.85 -14.09 -59.36
C GLN A 362 -23.40 -12.76 -58.79
N ARG A 363 -22.86 -11.61 -59.23
CA ARG A 363 -23.46 -10.29 -58.93
C ARG A 363 -24.43 -9.84 -60.03
N THR A 364 -25.52 -10.58 -60.20
CA THR A 364 -26.68 -10.09 -60.98
C THR A 364 -27.96 -10.77 -60.52
N LYS A 365 -28.40 -10.42 -59.31
CA LYS A 365 -29.81 -10.44 -58.85
C LYS A 365 -29.77 -10.04 -57.38
N ILE A 366 -30.21 -8.82 -57.09
CA ILE A 366 -30.74 -8.26 -55.84
C ILE A 366 -30.55 -6.74 -55.97
N ARG A 367 -31.34 -6.16 -56.87
CA ARG A 367 -31.80 -4.77 -56.90
C ARG A 367 -33.29 -4.87 -57.20
N ARG A 368 -34.11 -4.13 -56.44
CA ARG A 368 -35.54 -4.36 -56.12
C ARG A 368 -35.65 -5.23 -54.87
N PHE A 369 -36.05 -4.73 -53.71
CA PHE A 369 -37.16 -3.82 -53.45
C PHE A 369 -36.83 -2.78 -52.36
N MET A 370 -37.05 -1.51 -52.70
CA MET A 370 -37.43 -0.45 -51.75
C MET A 370 -38.95 -0.25 -51.85
N ASN A 371 -39.54 0.32 -50.79
CA ASN A 371 -40.91 0.81 -50.61
C ASN A 371 -41.86 -0.28 -50.05
N PHE A 372 -42.57 -0.09 -48.94
CA PHE A 372 -43.42 1.04 -48.53
C PHE A 372 -43.62 1.19 -46.99
N SER A 373 -43.90 2.44 -46.58
CA SER A 373 -44.62 2.96 -45.38
C SER A 373 -45.76 2.07 -44.83
N GLN A 374 -46.19 2.17 -43.56
CA GLN A 374 -46.52 3.36 -42.76
C GLN A 374 -46.03 3.28 -41.31
#